data_AF-A0A9P6ZQQ7-F1
#
_entry.id   AF-A0A9P6ZQQ7-F1
#
_cell.length_a   1.000
_cell.length_b   1.000
_cell.length_c   1.000
_cell.angle_alpha   90.00
_cell.angle_beta   90.00
_cell.angle_gamma   90.00
#
_symmetry.space_group_name_H-M   'P 1'
#
loop_
_entity.id
_entity.type
_entity.pdbx_description
1 polymer ?
#
loop_
_entity_poly.entity_id
_entity_poly.type
_entity_poly.pdbx_seq_one_letter_code
_entity_poly.pdbx_strand_id
1 'polypeptide(L)'
;MSAPEPGHIPHSFPHPDLSGAVPTSTEARAKRRIAALEEELQGMKEERGMKQRKTTYYVAQDRAIRQMAILYTNLEDLIGKNDRRYEEGSGESTSEQDRLQHGYITLAQVLLWLHGKLSELDIDNSQDMLKKLKRGADAAHSDNTSTLKDLIAIWINDVFRPSPLLKSDDKRSCGFAHDVCRKLLSPAEWDWSDDWRVVKTGIRDRTLYYIVSENSWLLFLYENYLVDHGNLKKGLFKSKILVKAFKATFTSPSSARKDDGDGIGTDILENNRRA
;
A
#
# COMPACT_ATOMS: atom_id res chain seq x y z
N MET A 1 20.37 24.62 52.79
CA MET A 1 20.76 23.98 51.51
C MET A 1 19.50 23.75 50.72
N SER A 2 19.12 24.72 49.89
CA SER A 2 17.93 24.66 49.04
C SER A 2 18.35 24.28 47.63
N ALA A 3 17.65 23.31 47.04
CA ALA A 3 17.90 22.78 45.70
C ALA A 3 17.62 23.83 44.60
N PRO A 4 18.31 23.78 43.46
CA PRO A 4 18.06 24.70 42.34
C PRO A 4 16.85 24.26 41.52
N GLU A 5 16.06 25.23 41.07
CA GLU A 5 14.92 25.04 40.14
C GLU A 5 15.37 24.47 38.79
N PRO A 6 14.56 23.59 38.15
CA PRO A 6 14.84 23.08 36.82
C PRO A 6 14.51 24.14 35.75
N GLY A 7 15.53 24.48 34.95
CA GLY A 7 15.44 25.43 33.85
C GLY A 7 14.39 25.06 32.80
N HIS A 8 13.69 26.09 32.34
CA HIS A 8 12.68 26.04 31.30
C HIS A 8 13.36 25.74 29.94
N ILE A 9 13.09 24.56 29.36
CA ILE A 9 13.51 24.23 27.99
C ILE A 9 12.43 24.76 27.03
N PRO A 10 12.75 25.68 26.11
CA PRO A 10 11.79 26.12 25.09
C PRO A 10 11.67 25.03 24.02
N HIS A 11 10.64 24.20 24.12
CA HIS A 11 10.21 23.32 23.02
C HIS A 11 9.26 24.07 22.10
N SER A 12 9.83 24.80 21.16
CA SER A 12 9.13 25.18 19.93
C SER A 12 10.15 25.25 18.81
N PHE A 13 10.46 24.09 18.23
CA PHE A 13 11.00 24.08 16.86
C PHE A 13 9.87 24.54 15.94
N PRO A 14 10.09 25.53 15.07
CA PRO A 14 9.08 25.93 14.11
C PRO A 14 8.79 24.73 13.21
N HIS A 15 7.58 24.18 13.32
CA HIS A 15 7.03 23.37 12.25
C HIS A 15 6.95 24.27 11.01
N PRO A 16 7.64 23.94 9.90
CA PRO A 16 7.41 24.68 8.67
C PRO A 16 5.94 24.46 8.29
N ASP A 17 5.22 25.57 8.15
CA ASP A 17 3.86 25.57 7.63
C ASP A 17 3.91 25.11 6.16
N LEU A 18 3.69 23.81 5.96
CA LEU A 18 3.73 23.14 4.66
C LEU A 18 2.34 23.04 4.03
N SER A 19 1.46 24.02 4.30
CA SER A 19 0.22 24.23 3.56
C SER A 19 0.46 24.63 2.09
N GLY A 20 1.70 24.98 1.72
CA GLY A 20 2.10 25.42 0.38
C GLY A 20 2.76 24.35 -0.49
N ALA A 21 2.90 24.64 -1.78
CA ALA A 21 3.64 23.80 -2.71
C ALA A 21 5.14 23.78 -2.37
N VAL A 22 5.80 22.63 -2.58
CA VAL A 22 7.23 22.49 -2.29
C VAL A 22 8.03 23.31 -3.33
N PRO A 23 8.93 24.22 -2.91
CA PRO A 23 9.65 25.09 -3.83
C PRO A 23 10.53 24.33 -4.84
N THR A 24 10.18 24.40 -6.12
CA THR A 24 10.97 23.83 -7.24
C THR A 24 11.69 24.91 -8.04
N SER A 25 12.81 24.58 -8.69
CA SER A 25 13.45 25.50 -9.64
C SER A 25 12.50 25.89 -10.80
N THR A 26 12.44 27.19 -11.11
CA THR A 26 11.71 27.74 -12.28
C THR A 26 12.18 27.11 -13.59
N GLU A 27 13.47 26.83 -13.72
CA GLU A 27 14.05 26.19 -14.89
C GLU A 27 13.60 24.74 -15.05
N ALA A 28 13.52 23.98 -13.94
CA ALA A 28 13.08 22.59 -13.95
C ALA A 28 11.59 22.44 -14.28
N ARG A 29 10.75 23.41 -13.89
CA ARG A 29 9.33 23.45 -14.26
C ARG A 29 9.10 23.87 -15.69
N ALA A 30 9.76 24.93 -16.15
CA ALA A 30 9.67 25.40 -17.53
C ALA A 30 10.05 24.30 -18.51
N LYS A 31 11.12 23.54 -18.20
CA LYS A 31 11.52 22.34 -18.95
C LYS A 31 10.38 21.33 -19.04
N ARG A 32 9.81 20.89 -17.91
CA ARG A 32 8.70 19.92 -17.89
C ARG A 32 7.45 20.38 -18.66
N ARG A 33 7.10 21.66 -18.59
CA ARG A 33 5.97 22.24 -19.34
C ARG A 33 6.23 22.26 -20.85
N ILE A 34 7.45 22.59 -21.27
CA ILE A 34 7.85 22.55 -22.68
C ILE A 34 7.75 21.12 -23.22
N ALA A 35 8.23 20.12 -22.49
CA ALA A 35 8.09 18.73 -22.95
C ALA A 35 6.65 18.21 -23.00
N ALA A 36 5.77 18.62 -22.09
CA ALA A 36 4.36 18.23 -22.18
C ALA A 36 3.71 18.75 -23.47
N LEU A 37 4.09 19.97 -23.88
CA LEU A 37 3.65 20.57 -25.15
C LEU A 37 4.34 19.93 -26.36
N GLU A 38 5.61 19.55 -26.23
CA GLU A 38 6.34 18.81 -27.27
C GLU A 38 5.81 17.39 -27.44
N GLU A 39 5.34 16.72 -26.39
CA GLU A 39 4.70 15.39 -26.44
C GLU A 39 3.33 15.44 -27.13
N GLU A 40 2.53 16.48 -26.89
CA GLU A 40 1.32 16.77 -27.67
C GLU A 40 1.61 17.00 -29.17
N LEU A 41 2.74 17.65 -29.48
CA LEU A 41 3.18 17.89 -30.86
C LEU A 41 3.79 16.64 -31.51
N GLN A 42 4.49 15.80 -30.74
CA GLN A 42 5.13 14.57 -31.18
C GLN A 42 4.13 13.43 -31.36
N GLY A 43 3.01 13.44 -30.62
CA GLY A 43 1.87 12.53 -30.85
C GLY A 43 1.26 12.61 -32.25
N MET A 44 1.58 13.67 -33.03
CA MET A 44 1.23 13.80 -34.44
C MET A 44 2.32 13.31 -35.42
N LYS A 45 3.50 12.92 -34.94
CA LYS A 45 4.63 12.46 -35.77
C LYS A 45 5.47 11.43 -35.00
N GLU A 46 5.21 10.14 -35.21
CA GLU A 46 6.09 9.09 -34.69
C GLU A 46 6.94 8.44 -35.77
N GLU A 47 8.25 8.33 -35.51
CA GLU A 47 8.90 7.02 -35.34
C GLU A 47 10.23 7.10 -34.54
N ARG A 48 10.31 6.20 -33.54
CA ARG A 48 11.45 5.40 -32.97
C ARG A 48 12.77 6.00 -32.44
N GLY A 49 13.24 5.40 -31.33
CA GLY A 49 14.67 5.27 -30.97
C GLY A 49 14.96 4.52 -29.66
N MET A 50 15.89 3.54 -29.68
CA MET A 50 16.35 2.69 -28.56
C MET A 50 17.33 3.39 -27.59
N LYS A 51 17.30 3.09 -26.27
CA LYS A 51 18.30 3.55 -25.27
C LYS A 51 18.82 2.44 -24.34
N GLN A 52 20.08 2.62 -23.93
CA GLN A 52 21.05 1.66 -23.37
C GLN A 52 20.93 1.49 -21.83
N ARG A 53 21.13 0.26 -21.33
CA ARG A 53 20.98 -0.13 -19.91
C ARG A 53 22.12 0.40 -19.00
N LYS A 54 21.79 1.33 -18.09
CA LYS A 54 22.43 1.47 -16.76
C LYS A 54 21.35 1.20 -15.71
N THR A 55 21.43 0.06 -15.04
CA THR A 55 20.32 -0.50 -14.24
C THR A 55 20.86 -0.97 -12.90
N THR A 56 20.60 -0.23 -11.81
CA THR A 56 20.65 -0.78 -10.43
C THR A 56 20.16 0.21 -9.38
N TYR A 57 20.64 1.46 -9.37
CA TYR A 57 20.40 2.37 -8.23
C TYR A 57 18.91 2.69 -7.97
N TYR A 58 18.19 3.24 -8.97
CA TYR A 58 16.80 3.64 -8.77
C TYR A 58 15.84 2.46 -8.56
N VAL A 59 16.16 1.28 -9.08
CA VAL A 59 15.36 0.05 -8.91
C VAL A 59 15.49 -0.52 -7.49
N ALA A 60 16.51 -0.13 -6.73
CA ALA A 60 16.70 -0.58 -5.36
C ALA A 60 16.07 0.39 -4.34
N GLN A 61 15.92 1.67 -4.72
CA GLN A 61 15.45 2.76 -3.86
C GLN A 61 13.91 2.91 -3.82
N ASP A 62 13.19 2.07 -4.56
CA ASP A 62 11.76 2.23 -4.82
C ASP A 62 10.84 1.33 -4.00
N ARG A 63 11.39 0.46 -3.16
CA ARG A 63 10.62 -0.37 -2.24
C ARG A 63 9.66 0.48 -1.40
N ALA A 64 10.09 1.67 -0.97
CA ALA A 64 9.28 2.60 -0.17
C ALA A 64 8.07 3.21 -0.93
N ILE A 65 8.11 3.28 -2.27
CA ILE A 65 7.11 4.01 -3.07
C ILE A 65 5.74 3.35 -2.97
N ARG A 66 5.69 2.02 -3.16
CA ARG A 66 4.45 1.24 -3.02
C ARG A 66 4.06 0.94 -1.57
N GLN A 67 4.99 1.10 -0.62
CA GLN A 67 4.74 0.84 0.80
C GLN A 67 4.03 2.01 1.49
N MET A 68 4.22 3.27 1.04
CA MET A 68 3.80 4.44 1.82
C MET A 68 2.89 5.45 1.12
N ALA A 69 3.06 5.68 -0.18
CA ALA A 69 2.43 6.85 -0.80
C ALA A 69 1.40 6.49 -1.90
N ILE A 70 1.52 5.32 -2.53
CA ILE A 70 0.85 5.11 -3.82
C ILE A 70 0.48 3.65 -4.09
N LEU A 71 -0.74 3.23 -3.75
CA LEU A 71 -1.28 1.98 -4.29
C LEU A 71 -1.71 2.11 -5.76
N TYR A 72 -2.28 3.27 -6.14
CA TYR A 72 -3.00 3.43 -7.41
C TYR A 72 -2.75 4.74 -8.17
N THR A 73 -2.01 5.69 -7.61
CA THR A 73 -1.74 6.99 -8.26
C THR A 73 -0.50 6.89 -9.17
N ASN A 74 -0.40 7.72 -10.20
CA ASN A 74 0.83 7.79 -10.96
C ASN A 74 1.83 8.75 -10.31
N LEU A 75 3.12 8.39 -10.31
CA LEU A 75 4.19 9.25 -9.80
C LEU A 75 4.27 10.56 -10.60
N GLU A 76 4.03 10.46 -11.91
CA GLU A 76 3.93 11.62 -12.80
C GLU A 76 2.77 12.56 -12.42
N ASP A 77 1.61 12.02 -12.02
CA ASP A 77 0.45 12.83 -11.61
C ASP A 77 0.72 13.62 -10.32
N LEU A 78 1.41 13.00 -9.36
CA LEU A 78 1.83 13.66 -8.13
C LEU A 78 2.79 14.82 -8.42
N ILE A 79 3.79 14.56 -9.26
CA ILE A 79 4.79 15.56 -9.67
C ILE A 79 4.11 16.71 -10.41
N GLY A 80 3.28 16.40 -11.41
CA GLY A 80 2.56 17.39 -12.21
C GLY A 80 1.61 18.22 -11.36
N LYS A 81 0.96 17.62 -10.35
CA LYS A 81 0.11 18.38 -9.43
C LYS A 81 0.91 19.35 -8.57
N ASN A 82 2.08 18.93 -8.05
CA ASN A 82 2.94 19.82 -7.29
C ASN A 82 3.45 20.99 -8.13
N ASP A 83 3.87 20.73 -9.37
CA ASP A 83 4.31 21.78 -10.29
C ASP A 83 3.21 22.80 -10.54
N ARG A 84 1.99 22.31 -10.82
CA ARG A 84 0.83 23.15 -11.04
C ARG A 84 0.55 24.05 -9.84
N ARG A 85 0.55 23.53 -8.61
CA ARG A 85 0.33 24.36 -7.41
C ARG A 85 1.41 25.39 -7.18
N TYR A 86 2.66 25.07 -7.55
CA TYR A 86 3.75 26.00 -7.38
C TYR A 86 3.75 27.11 -8.47
N GLU A 87 3.21 26.85 -9.67
CA GLU A 87 3.02 27.86 -10.73
C GLU A 87 1.76 28.71 -10.54
N GLU A 88 0.62 28.08 -10.24
CA GLU A 88 -0.70 28.72 -10.24
C GLU A 88 -1.16 29.15 -8.84
N GLY A 89 -0.40 28.80 -7.79
CA GLY A 89 -0.76 29.03 -6.39
C GLY A 89 -1.81 28.05 -5.86
N SER A 90 -2.17 28.20 -4.58
CA SER A 90 -3.16 27.35 -3.89
C SER A 90 -4.60 27.84 -4.10
N GLY A 91 -4.99 28.10 -5.36
CA GLY A 91 -6.37 28.43 -5.70
C GLY A 91 -7.36 27.31 -5.35
N GLU A 92 -8.63 27.50 -5.69
CA GLU A 92 -9.69 26.52 -5.44
C GLU A 92 -9.32 25.14 -6.04
N SER A 93 -9.17 24.13 -5.19
CA SER A 93 -8.75 22.78 -5.56
C SER A 93 -9.86 21.77 -5.30
N THR A 94 -9.94 20.77 -6.16
CA THR A 94 -10.82 19.62 -5.93
C THR A 94 -10.20 18.69 -4.89
N SER A 95 -11.04 17.89 -4.21
CA SER A 95 -10.58 16.87 -3.24
C SER A 95 -9.52 15.93 -3.84
N GLU A 96 -9.67 15.57 -5.11
CA GLU A 96 -8.69 14.75 -5.84
C GLU A 96 -7.33 15.47 -6.00
N GLN A 97 -7.37 16.76 -6.31
CA GLN A 97 -6.17 17.58 -6.42
C GLN A 97 -5.46 17.83 -5.07
N ASP A 98 -6.22 17.88 -3.98
CA ASP A 98 -5.66 17.91 -2.61
C ASP A 98 -4.99 16.58 -2.26
N ARG A 99 -5.65 15.46 -2.60
CA ARG A 99 -5.11 14.11 -2.39
C ARG A 99 -3.80 13.89 -3.14
N LEU A 100 -3.71 14.32 -4.40
CA LEU A 100 -2.47 14.27 -5.18
C LEU A 100 -1.36 15.13 -4.56
N GLN A 101 -1.68 16.34 -4.09
CA GLN A 101 -0.68 17.20 -3.44
C GLN A 101 -0.16 16.57 -2.15
N HIS A 102 -1.05 16.04 -1.32
CA HIS A 102 -0.67 15.38 -0.08
C HIS A 102 0.19 14.13 -0.34
N GLY A 103 -0.15 13.37 -1.39
CA GLY A 103 0.66 12.24 -1.84
C GLY A 103 2.07 12.66 -2.26
N TYR A 104 2.21 13.76 -3.00
CA TYR A 104 3.52 14.30 -3.37
C TYR A 104 4.34 14.75 -2.16
N ILE A 105 3.73 15.47 -1.20
CA ILE A 105 4.40 15.91 0.02
C ILE A 105 4.92 14.71 0.81
N THR A 106 4.07 13.69 0.99
CA THR A 106 4.44 12.45 1.70
C THR A 106 5.60 11.75 1.01
N LEU A 107 5.54 11.63 -0.32
CA LEU A 107 6.59 11.04 -1.13
C LEU A 107 7.91 11.80 -0.99
N ALA A 108 7.90 13.14 -1.02
CA ALA A 108 9.08 13.97 -0.85
C ALA A 108 9.69 13.87 0.56
N GLN A 109 8.87 13.64 1.59
CA GLN A 109 9.33 13.40 2.96
C GLN A 109 10.01 12.04 3.12
N VAL A 110 9.50 11.01 2.43
CA VAL A 110 10.07 9.65 2.48
C VAL A 110 11.32 9.56 1.61
N LEU A 111 11.28 10.11 0.40
CA LEU A 111 12.40 10.16 -0.53
C LEU A 111 12.99 11.56 -0.57
N LEU A 112 13.72 11.94 0.48
CA LEU A 112 14.31 13.28 0.64
C LEU A 112 15.17 13.71 -0.58
N TRP A 113 15.80 12.75 -1.25
CA TRP A 113 16.62 13.00 -2.43
C TRP A 113 15.81 13.20 -3.72
N LEU A 114 14.55 12.77 -3.77
CA LEU A 114 13.75 12.72 -5.00
C LEU A 114 13.52 14.11 -5.58
N HIS A 115 13.11 15.06 -4.73
CA HIS A 115 12.80 16.42 -5.15
C HIS A 115 14.03 17.16 -5.71
N GLY A 116 15.17 17.04 -5.00
CA GLY A 116 16.45 17.59 -5.47
C GLY A 116 16.87 16.96 -6.80
N LYS A 117 16.79 15.63 -6.92
CA LYS A 117 17.15 14.94 -8.16
C LYS A 117 16.26 15.27 -9.34
N LEU A 118 14.96 15.42 -9.13
CA LEU A 118 14.04 15.85 -10.19
C LEU A 118 14.35 17.27 -10.70
N SER A 119 14.97 18.11 -9.87
CA SER A 119 15.37 19.47 -10.26
C SER A 119 16.68 19.52 -11.05
N GLU A 120 17.56 18.53 -10.86
CA GLU A 120 18.86 18.43 -11.54
C GLU A 120 18.79 17.75 -12.92
N LEU A 121 17.88 16.79 -13.07
CA LEU A 121 17.78 15.97 -14.28
C LEU A 121 17.03 16.71 -15.39
N ASP A 122 17.45 16.48 -16.64
CA ASP A 122 16.60 16.79 -17.78
C ASP A 122 15.38 15.86 -17.84
N ILE A 123 14.48 16.16 -18.77
CA ILE A 123 13.16 15.53 -18.85
C ILE A 123 13.29 14.05 -19.21
N ASP A 124 14.09 13.72 -20.22
CA ASP A 124 14.36 12.33 -20.62
C ASP A 124 14.91 11.50 -19.46
N ASN A 125 15.88 12.05 -18.74
CA ASN A 125 16.53 11.38 -17.62
C ASN A 125 15.62 11.30 -16.40
N SER A 126 14.77 12.30 -16.15
CA SER A 126 13.77 12.26 -15.09
C SER A 126 12.68 11.22 -15.41
N GLN A 127 12.17 11.15 -16.64
CA GLN A 127 11.22 10.14 -17.07
C GLN A 127 11.81 8.73 -16.97
N ASP A 128 13.06 8.52 -17.40
CA ASP A 128 13.75 7.24 -17.25
C ASP A 128 13.94 6.85 -15.77
N MET A 129 14.27 7.82 -14.90
CA MET A 129 14.34 7.60 -13.46
C MET A 129 12.98 7.19 -12.88
N LEU A 130 11.90 7.90 -13.22
CA LEU A 130 10.54 7.60 -12.75
C LEU A 130 10.07 6.23 -13.22
N LYS A 131 10.31 5.88 -14.49
CA LYS A 131 10.04 4.53 -15.02
C LYS A 131 10.81 3.44 -14.26
N LYS A 132 12.06 3.70 -13.89
CA LYS A 132 12.88 2.75 -13.12
C LYS A 132 12.36 2.60 -11.68
N LEU A 133 11.99 3.70 -11.03
CA LEU A 133 11.39 3.71 -9.69
C LEU A 133 10.04 2.99 -9.67
N LYS A 134 9.18 3.24 -10.66
CA LYS A 134 7.93 2.49 -10.80
C LYS A 134 8.22 1.00 -10.95
N ARG A 135 9.14 0.63 -11.84
CA ARG A 135 9.42 -0.79 -12.10
C ARG A 135 9.89 -1.57 -10.87
N GLY A 136 10.83 -1.07 -10.08
CA GLY A 136 11.27 -1.84 -8.91
C GLY A 136 10.28 -1.76 -7.76
N ALA A 137 9.47 -0.69 -7.64
CA ALA A 137 8.34 -0.68 -6.73
C ALA A 137 7.37 -1.83 -7.08
N ASP A 138 6.97 -1.93 -8.35
CA ASP A 138 6.11 -2.98 -8.89
C ASP A 138 6.71 -4.37 -8.65
N ALA A 139 8.02 -4.53 -8.89
CA ALA A 139 8.72 -5.78 -8.65
C ALA A 139 8.70 -6.16 -7.17
N ALA A 140 9.02 -5.22 -6.27
CA ALA A 140 9.02 -5.47 -4.83
C ALA A 140 7.63 -5.83 -4.30
N HIS A 141 6.59 -5.17 -4.79
CA HIS A 141 5.21 -5.50 -4.44
C HIS A 141 4.80 -6.87 -4.98
N SER A 142 5.21 -7.21 -6.20
CA SER A 142 4.98 -8.54 -6.79
C SER A 142 5.69 -9.63 -5.99
N ASP A 143 6.96 -9.42 -5.64
CA ASP A 143 7.73 -10.31 -4.79
C ASP A 143 7.02 -10.53 -3.44
N ASN A 144 6.61 -9.46 -2.76
CA ASN A 144 5.87 -9.56 -1.50
C ASN A 144 4.56 -10.35 -1.68
N THR A 145 3.76 -10.03 -2.70
CA THR A 145 2.47 -10.69 -2.96
C THR A 145 2.65 -12.17 -3.29
N SER A 146 3.74 -12.54 -3.98
CA SER A 146 4.03 -13.93 -4.35
C SER A 146 4.21 -14.83 -3.11
N THR A 147 4.70 -14.28 -2.00
CA THR A 147 4.89 -15.03 -0.74
C THR A 147 3.60 -15.23 0.06
N LEU A 148 2.54 -14.47 -0.25
CA LEU A 148 1.33 -14.42 0.58
C LEU A 148 0.63 -15.78 0.67
N LYS A 149 0.68 -16.56 -0.40
CA LYS A 149 0.10 -17.90 -0.47
C LYS A 149 0.69 -18.85 0.59
N ASP A 150 2.01 -18.86 0.73
CA ASP A 150 2.72 -19.70 1.70
C ASP A 150 2.53 -19.18 3.12
N LEU A 151 2.59 -17.87 3.29
CA LEU A 151 2.38 -17.21 4.58
C LEU A 151 0.98 -17.46 5.14
N ILE A 152 -0.07 -17.34 4.32
CA ILE A 152 -1.45 -17.61 4.74
C ILE A 152 -1.59 -19.07 5.20
N ALA A 153 -0.98 -20.03 4.49
CA ALA A 153 -1.03 -21.42 4.89
C ALA A 153 -0.38 -21.64 6.27
N ILE A 154 0.78 -21.04 6.50
CA ILE A 154 1.45 -21.05 7.81
C ILE A 154 0.54 -20.44 8.89
N TRP A 155 -0.01 -19.25 8.66
CA TRP A 155 -0.85 -18.56 9.65
C TRP A 155 -2.13 -19.33 9.96
N ILE A 156 -2.77 -19.94 8.96
CA ILE A 156 -3.96 -20.77 9.18
C ILE A 156 -3.60 -22.00 10.02
N ASN A 157 -2.47 -22.64 9.71
CA ASN A 157 -2.00 -23.81 10.46
C ASN A 157 -1.66 -23.46 11.91
N ASP A 158 -1.02 -22.31 12.14
CA ASP A 158 -0.65 -21.85 13.48
C ASP A 158 -1.87 -21.50 14.34
N VAL A 159 -2.83 -20.77 13.75
CA VAL A 159 -4.00 -20.24 14.47
C VAL A 159 -5.06 -21.32 14.70
N PHE A 160 -5.36 -22.15 13.70
CA PHE A 160 -6.50 -23.07 13.76
C PHE A 160 -6.11 -24.54 13.94
N ARG A 161 -4.84 -24.89 13.69
CA ARG A 161 -4.31 -26.27 13.76
C ARG A 161 -5.24 -27.31 13.12
N PRO A 162 -5.62 -27.13 11.84
CA PRO A 162 -6.55 -28.02 11.16
C PRO A 162 -5.97 -29.42 10.97
N SER A 163 -6.85 -30.41 10.78
CA SER A 163 -6.48 -31.77 10.41
C SER A 163 -7.24 -32.19 9.15
N PRO A 164 -6.56 -32.39 8.00
CA PRO A 164 -5.12 -32.21 7.77
C PRO A 164 -4.69 -30.74 7.79
N LEU A 165 -3.38 -30.50 7.97
CA LEU A 165 -2.80 -29.17 7.81
C LEU A 165 -2.96 -28.66 6.37
N LEU A 166 -3.18 -27.35 6.24
CA LEU A 166 -3.27 -26.69 4.95
C LEU A 166 -1.88 -26.65 4.31
N LYS A 167 -1.77 -27.20 3.10
CA LYS A 167 -0.56 -27.15 2.30
C LYS A 167 -0.70 -26.07 1.24
N SER A 168 0.27 -25.18 1.12
CA SER A 168 0.19 -24.09 0.15
C SER A 168 0.32 -24.61 -1.29
N ASP A 169 1.06 -25.69 -1.53
CA ASP A 169 1.29 -26.27 -2.85
C ASP A 169 0.16 -27.18 -3.35
N ASP A 170 -0.72 -27.66 -2.46
CA ASP A 170 -1.84 -28.53 -2.81
C ASP A 170 -3.13 -27.76 -3.15
N LYS A 171 -3.38 -27.59 -4.45
CA LYS A 171 -4.60 -26.94 -4.96
C LYS A 171 -5.89 -27.71 -4.64
N ARG A 172 -5.83 -29.02 -4.38
CA ARG A 172 -7.02 -29.85 -4.16
C ARG A 172 -7.54 -29.76 -2.74
N SER A 173 -6.66 -29.42 -1.79
CA SER A 173 -6.98 -29.32 -0.37
C SER A 173 -7.00 -27.89 0.16
N CYS A 174 -7.13 -26.88 -0.72
CA CYS A 174 -7.25 -25.47 -0.36
C CYS A 174 -8.64 -24.89 -0.66
N GLY A 175 -8.88 -23.62 -0.29
CA GLY A 175 -10.13 -22.91 -0.57
C GLY A 175 -11.36 -23.60 0.04
N PHE A 176 -12.48 -23.68 -0.68
CA PHE A 176 -13.69 -24.33 -0.18
C PHE A 176 -13.57 -25.85 0.00
N ALA A 177 -12.51 -26.51 -0.45
CA ALA A 177 -12.26 -27.92 -0.16
C ALA A 177 -11.76 -28.13 1.29
N HIS A 178 -11.06 -27.15 1.84
CA HIS A 178 -10.53 -27.18 3.20
C HIS A 178 -11.53 -26.63 4.22
N ASP A 179 -11.71 -27.31 5.35
CA ASP A 179 -12.76 -26.95 6.31
C ASP A 179 -12.58 -25.55 6.92
N VAL A 180 -11.36 -25.22 7.37
CA VAL A 180 -11.08 -23.89 7.94
C VAL A 180 -11.15 -22.79 6.88
N CYS A 181 -10.62 -23.03 5.67
CA CYS A 181 -10.67 -22.02 4.62
C CYS A 181 -12.09 -21.80 4.14
N ARG A 182 -12.89 -22.87 4.04
CA ARG A 182 -14.32 -22.77 3.71
C ARG A 182 -15.02 -21.85 4.70
N LYS A 183 -14.85 -22.06 6.02
CA LYS A 183 -15.43 -21.21 7.05
C LYS A 183 -14.98 -19.75 6.92
N LEU A 184 -13.68 -19.51 6.74
CA LEU A 184 -13.12 -18.16 6.60
C LEU A 184 -13.58 -17.42 5.34
N LEU A 185 -13.75 -18.14 4.23
CA LEU A 185 -14.21 -17.60 2.93
C LEU A 185 -15.73 -17.55 2.80
N SER A 186 -16.47 -17.84 3.86
CA SER A 186 -17.92 -17.80 3.82
C SER A 186 -18.45 -16.46 4.31
N PRO A 187 -19.63 -16.03 3.80
CA PRO A 187 -20.37 -14.89 4.30
C PRO A 187 -20.51 -14.93 5.82
N ALA A 188 -20.27 -13.78 6.44
CA ALA A 188 -20.34 -13.50 7.86
C ALA A 188 -21.75 -13.67 8.42
N GLU A 189 -22.76 -13.52 7.56
CA GLU A 189 -24.16 -13.65 7.89
C GLU A 189 -24.59 -15.11 8.08
N TRP A 190 -23.79 -16.08 7.60
CA TRP A 190 -24.11 -17.50 7.77
C TRP A 190 -23.78 -17.96 9.19
N ASP A 191 -24.75 -18.63 9.83
CA ASP A 191 -24.53 -19.23 11.13
C ASP A 191 -23.77 -20.56 11.01
N TRP A 192 -22.58 -20.60 11.61
CA TRP A 192 -21.70 -21.77 11.67
C TRP A 192 -21.84 -22.56 12.97
N SER A 193 -22.73 -22.17 13.89
CA SER A 193 -22.88 -22.80 15.20
C SER A 193 -23.90 -23.94 15.20
N ASP A 194 -25.13 -23.70 14.78
CA ASP A 194 -26.19 -24.73 14.84
C ASP A 194 -26.33 -25.55 13.54
N ASP A 195 -26.09 -24.94 12.38
CA ASP A 195 -26.33 -25.55 11.06
C ASP A 195 -25.06 -25.79 10.22
N TRP A 196 -23.88 -25.87 10.86
CA TRP A 196 -22.59 -25.94 10.15
C TRP A 196 -22.51 -27.07 9.10
N ARG A 197 -23.20 -28.20 9.33
CA ARG A 197 -23.26 -29.32 8.38
C ARG A 197 -24.09 -28.98 7.14
N VAL A 198 -25.19 -28.25 7.32
CA VAL A 198 -26.07 -27.79 6.23
C VAL A 198 -25.32 -26.75 5.41
N VAL A 199 -24.69 -25.76 6.06
CA VAL A 199 -23.87 -24.75 5.39
C VAL A 199 -22.74 -25.42 4.60
N LYS A 200 -22.00 -26.35 5.23
CA LYS A 200 -20.91 -27.10 4.57
C LYS A 200 -21.39 -27.88 3.35
N THR A 201 -22.52 -28.56 3.46
CA THR A 201 -23.11 -29.33 2.36
C THR A 201 -23.60 -28.42 1.24
N GLY A 202 -24.28 -27.33 1.60
CA GLY A 202 -24.81 -26.34 0.67
C GLY A 202 -23.72 -25.66 -0.16
N ILE A 203 -22.59 -25.31 0.46
CA ILE A 203 -21.41 -24.77 -0.24
C ILE A 203 -20.81 -25.84 -1.18
N ARG A 204 -20.60 -27.06 -0.68
CA ARG A 204 -20.00 -28.16 -1.47
C ARG A 204 -20.84 -28.48 -2.70
N ASP A 205 -22.15 -28.53 -2.52
CA ASP A 205 -23.13 -28.92 -3.55
C ASP A 205 -23.57 -27.71 -4.40
N ARG A 206 -23.02 -26.51 -4.13
CA ARG A 206 -23.27 -25.24 -4.84
C ARG A 206 -24.75 -24.88 -4.95
N THR A 207 -25.47 -25.11 -3.86
CA THR A 207 -26.90 -24.80 -3.76
C THR A 207 -27.13 -23.28 -3.80
N LEU A 208 -28.32 -22.87 -4.30
CA LEU A 208 -28.66 -21.46 -4.54
C LEU A 208 -28.54 -20.56 -3.28
N TYR A 209 -28.82 -21.13 -2.10
CA TYR A 209 -28.79 -20.41 -0.83
C TYR A 209 -27.39 -20.23 -0.23
N TYR A 210 -26.41 -20.97 -0.74
CA TYR A 210 -25.04 -21.00 -0.22
C TYR A 210 -24.02 -20.56 -1.28
N ILE A 211 -24.34 -19.47 -1.98
CA ILE A 211 -23.47 -18.81 -2.94
C ILE A 211 -22.71 -17.67 -2.23
N VAL A 212 -21.38 -17.75 -2.28
CA VAL A 212 -20.52 -16.64 -1.89
C VAL A 212 -20.47 -15.64 -3.06
N SER A 213 -21.01 -14.46 -2.86
CA SER A 213 -21.07 -13.39 -3.88
C SER A 213 -20.02 -12.30 -3.61
N GLU A 214 -19.80 -11.44 -4.60
CA GLU A 214 -18.95 -10.24 -4.48
C GLU A 214 -19.42 -9.25 -3.41
N ASN A 215 -20.70 -9.30 -3.02
CA ASN A 215 -21.29 -8.44 -1.98
C ASN A 215 -21.22 -9.08 -0.59
N SER A 216 -20.62 -10.26 -0.46
CA SER A 216 -20.54 -10.99 0.80
C SER A 216 -19.41 -10.47 1.69
N TRP A 217 -19.70 -10.20 2.95
CA TRP A 217 -18.66 -9.92 3.94
C TRP A 217 -18.07 -11.23 4.43
N LEU A 218 -16.82 -11.50 4.11
CA LEU A 218 -16.22 -12.79 4.44
C LEU A 218 -15.74 -12.83 5.90
N LEU A 219 -15.89 -13.98 6.57
CA LEU A 219 -15.56 -14.13 7.99
C LEU A 219 -14.09 -13.81 8.29
N PHE A 220 -13.17 -14.06 7.35
CA PHE A 220 -11.77 -13.69 7.53
C PHE A 220 -11.53 -12.19 7.66
N LEU A 221 -12.50 -11.32 7.37
CA LEU A 221 -12.37 -9.88 7.58
C LEU A 221 -12.56 -9.51 9.05
N TYR A 222 -13.23 -10.34 9.84
CA TYR A 222 -13.68 -10.01 11.18
C TYR A 222 -12.68 -10.35 12.27
N GLU A 223 -12.65 -9.53 13.32
CA GLU A 223 -11.91 -9.76 14.55
C GLU A 223 -12.20 -11.15 15.11
N ASN A 224 -11.15 -11.91 15.45
CA ASN A 224 -11.26 -13.28 15.93
C ASN A 224 -12.09 -14.22 15.04
N TYR A 225 -12.37 -13.83 13.79
CA TYR A 225 -13.19 -14.60 12.85
C TYR A 225 -14.60 -14.84 13.39
N LEU A 226 -15.14 -13.86 14.11
CA LEU A 226 -16.48 -13.89 14.72
C LEU A 226 -17.24 -12.62 14.36
N VAL A 227 -18.55 -12.76 14.19
CA VAL A 227 -19.43 -11.68 13.73
C VAL A 227 -20.46 -11.42 14.81
N ASP A 228 -20.71 -10.14 15.08
CA ASP A 228 -21.83 -9.70 15.91
C ASP A 228 -23.03 -9.49 14.98
N HIS A 229 -23.98 -10.43 14.97
CA HIS A 229 -25.16 -10.35 14.11
C HIS A 229 -26.07 -9.15 14.44
N GLY A 230 -25.95 -8.57 15.65
CA GLY A 230 -26.62 -7.32 16.00
C GLY A 230 -25.91 -6.08 15.47
N ASN A 231 -24.63 -6.20 15.09
CA ASN A 231 -23.82 -5.13 14.54
C ASN A 231 -22.68 -5.65 13.64
N LEU A 232 -22.98 -5.88 12.37
CA LEU A 232 -22.02 -6.38 11.37
C LEU A 232 -20.81 -5.45 11.12
N LYS A 233 -20.83 -4.20 11.59
CA LYS A 233 -19.65 -3.31 11.48
C LYS A 233 -18.63 -3.61 12.58
N LYS A 234 -19.06 -4.20 13.69
CA LYS A 234 -18.19 -4.52 14.82
C LYS A 234 -17.20 -5.60 14.41
N GLY A 235 -15.92 -5.34 14.64
CA GLY A 235 -14.85 -6.27 14.31
C GLY A 235 -14.48 -6.32 12.81
N LEU A 236 -15.19 -5.62 11.93
CA LEU A 236 -14.88 -5.63 10.49
C LEU A 236 -13.50 -5.04 10.22
N PHE A 237 -12.74 -5.69 9.33
CA PHE A 237 -11.33 -5.41 8.98
C PHE A 237 -10.31 -5.51 10.12
N LYS A 238 -10.61 -6.30 11.17
CA LYS A 238 -9.73 -6.46 12.34
C LYS A 238 -9.18 -7.87 12.53
N SER A 239 -9.36 -8.77 11.58
CA SER A 239 -8.82 -10.13 11.73
C SER A 239 -7.28 -10.14 11.70
N LYS A 240 -6.70 -11.05 12.48
CA LYS A 240 -5.24 -11.22 12.54
C LYS A 240 -4.63 -11.61 11.18
N ILE A 241 -5.33 -12.43 10.39
CA ILE A 241 -4.85 -12.84 9.05
C ILE A 241 -4.89 -11.65 8.08
N LEU A 242 -5.95 -10.84 8.11
CA LEU A 242 -6.06 -9.67 7.25
C LEU A 242 -4.95 -8.64 7.56
N VAL A 243 -4.73 -8.35 8.83
CA VAL A 243 -3.67 -7.43 9.26
C VAL A 243 -2.29 -7.97 8.88
N LYS A 244 -2.02 -9.27 9.08
CA LYS A 244 -0.76 -9.90 8.65
C LYS A 244 -0.59 -9.86 7.12
N ALA A 245 -1.65 -10.09 6.35
CA ALA A 245 -1.60 -9.99 4.88
C ALA A 245 -1.30 -8.56 4.42
N PHE A 246 -1.95 -7.56 5.03
CA PHE A 246 -1.67 -6.15 4.75
C PHE A 246 -0.21 -5.81 5.02
N LYS A 247 0.32 -6.20 6.19
CA LYS A 247 1.73 -6.01 6.55
C LYS A 247 2.65 -6.72 5.55
N ALA A 248 2.38 -7.96 5.20
CA ALA A 248 3.19 -8.73 4.24
C ALA A 248 3.28 -8.06 2.86
N THR A 249 2.14 -7.56 2.35
CA THR A 249 2.05 -6.94 1.02
C THR A 249 2.66 -5.54 0.99
N PHE A 250 2.27 -4.67 1.94
CA PHE A 250 2.58 -3.23 1.90
C PHE A 250 3.76 -2.83 2.75
N THR A 251 4.40 -3.74 3.48
CA THR A 251 5.67 -3.45 4.15
C THR A 251 6.69 -4.52 3.77
N SER A 252 6.61 -5.72 4.34
CA SER A 252 7.38 -6.88 3.87
C SER A 252 6.84 -8.16 4.49
N PRO A 253 7.10 -9.33 3.89
CA PRO A 253 6.81 -10.63 4.49
C PRO A 253 7.34 -10.79 5.93
N SER A 254 8.47 -10.15 6.23
CA SER A 254 9.11 -10.22 7.55
C SER A 254 8.35 -9.46 8.64
N SER A 255 7.69 -8.35 8.31
CA SER A 255 6.96 -7.54 9.30
C SER A 255 5.71 -8.26 9.81
N ALA A 256 5.16 -9.19 9.02
CA ALA A 256 4.02 -10.02 9.37
C ALA A 256 4.38 -11.17 10.34
N ARG A 257 5.68 -11.38 10.63
CA ARG A 257 6.17 -12.40 11.58
C ARG A 257 6.18 -11.92 13.04
N LYS A 258 6.25 -10.61 13.29
CA LYS A 258 6.19 -10.06 14.67
C LYS A 258 4.76 -10.21 15.19
N ASP A 259 4.58 -11.03 16.22
CA ASP A 259 3.27 -11.33 16.82
C ASP A 259 2.82 -10.30 17.87
N ASP A 260 3.64 -9.31 18.21
CA ASP A 260 3.32 -8.32 19.24
C ASP A 260 3.37 -6.89 18.69
N GLY A 261 2.32 -6.13 18.94
CA GLY A 261 2.29 -4.69 18.70
C GLY A 261 0.87 -4.19 18.48
N ASP A 262 0.29 -3.62 19.55
CA ASP A 262 -0.85 -2.72 19.48
C ASP A 262 -0.73 -1.84 18.24
N GLY A 263 -1.80 -1.77 17.44
CA GLY A 263 -1.84 -1.20 16.10
C GLY A 263 -1.60 0.31 16.03
N ILE A 264 -0.44 0.78 16.49
CA ILE A 264 0.03 2.14 16.35
C ILE A 264 1.04 2.13 15.19
N GLY A 265 0.64 2.74 14.08
CA GLY A 265 1.39 2.82 12.81
C GLY A 265 2.74 3.56 12.88
N THR A 266 3.30 3.80 14.06
CA THR A 266 4.62 4.42 14.27
C THR A 266 5.78 3.53 13.81
N ASP A 267 5.58 2.21 13.71
CA ASP A 267 6.64 1.25 13.36
C ASP A 267 6.95 1.20 11.84
N ILE A 268 6.21 1.94 11.00
CA ILE A 268 6.41 1.94 9.54
C ILE A 268 7.60 2.82 9.14
N LEU A 269 7.76 4.00 9.75
CA LEU A 269 8.87 4.92 9.42
C LEU A 269 10.22 4.37 9.90
N GLU A 270 10.25 3.73 11.08
CA GLU A 270 11.47 3.20 11.69
C GLU A 270 12.01 1.97 10.94
N ASN A 271 11.13 1.06 10.49
CA ASN A 271 11.54 -0.12 9.70
C ASN A 271 12.06 0.27 8.30
N ASN A 272 11.60 1.38 7.73
CA ASN A 272 12.07 1.87 6.43
C ASN A 272 13.43 2.59 6.47
N ARG A 273 13.88 3.04 7.64
CA ARG A 273 15.24 3.60 7.81
C ARG A 273 16.36 2.56 7.83
N ARG A 274 16.01 1.27 8.03
CA ARG A 274 16.98 0.17 8.19
C ARG A 274 17.17 -0.68 6.93
N ALA A 275 16.39 -0.43 5.88
CA ALA A 275 16.52 -1.08 4.56
C ALA A 275 17.29 -0.17 3.60
#